data_AF-A0AAV5SJ05-F1
#
_entry.id   AF-A0AAV5SJ05-F1
#
_cell.length_a   1.000
_cell.length_b   1.000
_cell.length_c   1.000
_cell.angle_alpha   90.00
_cell.angle_beta   90.00
_cell.angle_gamma   90.00
#
_symmetry.space_group_name_H-M   'P 1'
#
loop_
_entity.id
_entity.type
_entity.pdbx_description
1 polymer ?
#
loop_
_entity_poly.entity_id
_entity_poly.type
_entity_poly.pdbx_seq_one_letter_code
_entity_poly.pdbx_strand_id
1 'polypeptide(L)'
;LHEISALEKAHEISDKVYKSIRNTPGISAQHRLIKELSAIVSEGIHHVQTNEAFESSCFSRIHSYISADEQTPFLQLGYALTILLEKLLTGKILLRPEKQ
;
A
#
# COMPACT_ATOMS: atom_id res chain seq x y z
N LEU A 1 -0.88 -23.54 -5.25
CA LEU A 1 0.59 -23.59 -5.42
C LEU A 1 1.14 -22.36 -6.15
N HIS A 2 0.56 -21.93 -7.29
CA HIS A 2 1.01 -20.71 -7.99
C HIS A 2 0.82 -19.39 -7.21
N GLU A 3 -0.29 -19.24 -6.47
CA GLU A 3 -0.59 -17.98 -5.76
C GLU A 3 0.31 -17.74 -4.54
N ILE A 4 0.64 -18.79 -3.78
CA ILE A 4 1.58 -18.69 -2.64
C ILE A 4 2.94 -18.19 -3.13
N SER A 5 3.44 -18.73 -4.24
CA SER A 5 4.69 -18.29 -4.86
C SER A 5 4.63 -16.84 -5.36
N ALA A 6 3.46 -16.34 -5.77
CA ALA A 6 3.30 -14.96 -6.21
C ALA A 6 3.31 -13.98 -5.01
N LEU A 7 2.64 -14.34 -3.91
CA LEU A 7 2.62 -13.54 -2.68
C LEU A 7 4.01 -13.47 -2.03
N GLU A 8 4.74 -14.58 -1.98
CA GLU A 8 6.12 -14.61 -1.48
C GLU A 8 7.05 -13.67 -2.27
N LYS A 9 6.96 -13.70 -3.60
CA LYS A 9 7.73 -12.80 -4.48
C LYS A 9 7.32 -11.35 -4.29
N ALA A 10 6.02 -11.07 -4.17
CA ALA A 10 5.53 -9.71 -3.91
C ALA A 10 6.06 -9.19 -2.56
N HIS A 11 6.08 -10.03 -1.53
CA HIS A 11 6.62 -9.71 -0.23
C HIS A 11 8.13 -9.42 -0.31
N GLU A 12 8.90 -10.29 -0.96
CA GLU A 12 10.35 -10.11 -1.15
C GLU A 12 10.67 -8.80 -1.87
N ILE A 13 9.96 -8.48 -2.96
CA ILE A 13 10.13 -7.24 -3.71
C ILE A 13 9.80 -6.03 -2.83
N SER A 14 8.67 -6.08 -2.11
CA SER A 14 8.25 -4.98 -1.23
C SER A 14 9.27 -4.71 -0.12
N ASP A 15 9.76 -5.75 0.54
CA ASP A 15 10.74 -5.64 1.62
C ASP A 15 12.09 -5.13 1.09
N LYS A 16 12.52 -5.59 -0.10
CA LYS A 16 13.73 -5.08 -0.77
C LYS A 16 13.63 -3.58 -1.06
N VAL A 17 12.50 -3.12 -1.58
CA VAL A 17 12.26 -1.68 -1.87
C VAL A 17 12.19 -0.87 -0.58
N TYR A 18 11.49 -1.36 0.44
CA TYR A 18 11.44 -0.70 1.74
C TYR A 18 12.84 -0.53 2.34
N LYS A 19 13.63 -1.62 2.36
CA LYS A 19 15.00 -1.62 2.89
C LYS A 19 15.95 -0.70 2.12
N SER A 20 15.79 -0.56 0.81
CA SER A 20 16.65 0.32 0.00
C SER A 20 16.36 1.81 0.21
N ILE A 21 15.14 2.18 0.64
CA ILE A 21 14.72 3.58 0.77
C ILE A 21 14.68 4.04 2.25
N ARG A 22 14.46 3.13 3.22
CA ARG A 22 14.17 3.49 4.63
C ARG A 22 15.23 4.37 5.30
N ASN A 23 16.49 4.25 4.90
CA ASN A 23 17.62 4.97 5.49
C ASN A 23 18.16 6.10 4.60
N THR A 24 17.48 6.39 3.49
CA THR A 24 17.93 7.42 2.56
C THR A 24 17.55 8.81 3.11
N PRO A 25 18.52 9.67 3.43
CA PRO A 25 18.23 11.03 3.87
C PRO A 25 17.68 11.87 2.71
N GLY A 26 16.77 12.80 2.99
CA GLY A 26 16.27 13.75 1.97
C GLY A 26 15.45 13.13 0.84
N ILE A 27 14.79 11.99 1.07
CA ILE A 27 13.97 11.34 0.04
C ILE A 27 12.87 12.26 -0.50
N SER A 28 12.71 12.24 -1.83
CA SER A 28 11.63 12.96 -2.50
C SER A 28 10.26 12.42 -2.08
N ALA A 29 9.19 13.21 -2.31
CA ALA A 29 7.82 12.78 -2.07
C ALA A 29 7.48 11.44 -2.76
N GLN A 30 7.99 11.24 -3.98
CA GLN A 30 7.83 9.98 -4.73
C GLN A 30 8.51 8.80 -4.03
N HIS A 31 9.75 8.96 -3.58
CA HIS A 31 10.45 7.91 -2.82
C HIS A 31 9.75 7.61 -1.49
N ARG A 32 9.21 8.63 -0.83
CA ARG A 32 8.41 8.46 0.39
C ARG A 32 7.14 7.64 0.10
N LEU A 33 6.40 7.98 -0.94
CA LEU A 33 5.25 7.19 -1.40
C LEU A 33 5.63 5.73 -1.70
N ILE A 34 6.71 5.50 -2.45
CA ILE A 34 7.18 4.15 -2.77
C ILE A 34 7.50 3.37 -1.48
N LYS A 35 8.18 4.01 -0.52
CA LYS A 35 8.52 3.39 0.76
C LYS A 35 7.28 2.99 1.55
N GLU A 36 6.29 3.87 1.67
CA GLU A 36 5.06 3.55 2.42
C GLU A 36 4.16 2.54 1.67
N LEU A 37 4.06 2.62 0.34
CA LEU A 37 3.38 1.58 -0.46
C LEU A 37 4.03 0.21 -0.28
N SER A 38 5.36 0.16 -0.18
CA SER A 38 6.08 -1.09 0.08
C SER A 38 5.68 -1.68 1.45
N ALA A 39 5.55 -0.84 2.48
CA ALA A 39 5.08 -1.28 3.79
C ALA A 39 3.63 -1.79 3.76
N ILE A 40 2.73 -1.10 3.05
CA ILE A 40 1.34 -1.55 2.86
C ILE A 40 1.28 -2.91 2.17
N VAL A 41 2.12 -3.15 1.16
CA VAL A 41 2.18 -4.44 0.48
C VAL A 41 2.63 -5.54 1.43
N SER A 42 3.69 -5.31 2.23
CA SER A 42 4.14 -6.30 3.22
C SER A 42 3.06 -6.62 4.26
N GLU A 43 2.42 -5.59 4.81
CA GLU A 43 1.32 -5.73 5.77
C GLU A 43 0.09 -6.42 5.15
N GLY A 44 -0.25 -6.08 3.91
CA GLY A 44 -1.37 -6.67 3.18
C GLY A 44 -1.14 -8.15 2.89
N ILE A 45 0.09 -8.55 2.59
CA ILE A 45 0.44 -9.96 2.41
C ILE A 45 0.39 -10.70 3.74
N HIS A 46 0.92 -10.11 4.82
CA HIS A 46 0.83 -10.69 6.16
C HIS A 46 -0.62 -10.90 6.58
N HIS A 47 -1.48 -9.90 6.36
CA HIS A 47 -2.93 -9.97 6.56
C HIS A 47 -3.56 -11.15 5.80
N VAL A 48 -3.25 -11.30 4.50
CA VAL A 48 -3.78 -12.40 3.67
C VAL A 48 -3.29 -13.78 4.15
N GLN A 49 -2.03 -13.87 4.59
CA GLN A 49 -1.44 -15.16 5.01
C GLN A 49 -1.89 -15.61 6.39
N THR A 50 -2.07 -14.68 7.33
CA THR A 50 -2.36 -14.98 8.74
C THR A 50 -3.83 -14.81 9.11
N ASN A 51 -4.60 -14.11 8.27
CA ASN A 51 -5.97 -13.68 8.57
C ASN A 51 -6.08 -12.80 9.83
N GLU A 52 -4.97 -12.21 10.28
CA GLU A 52 -4.93 -11.18 11.33
C GLU A 52 -5.54 -9.87 10.81
N ALA A 53 -6.01 -8.98 11.67
CA ALA A 53 -6.59 -7.71 11.22
C ALA A 53 -5.52 -6.80 10.59
N PHE A 54 -5.84 -6.16 9.47
CA PHE A 54 -4.93 -5.21 8.82
C PHE A 54 -4.74 -3.94 9.66
N GLU A 55 -3.50 -3.56 9.96
CA GLU A 55 -3.21 -2.33 10.70
C GLU A 55 -3.31 -1.08 9.79
N SER A 56 -4.40 -0.33 9.93
CA SER A 56 -4.67 0.86 9.08
C SER A 56 -3.76 2.07 9.37
N SER A 57 -2.90 2.00 10.38
CA SER A 57 -1.99 3.08 10.77
C SER A 57 -1.00 3.45 9.64
N CYS A 58 -0.66 2.48 8.77
CA CYS A 58 0.18 2.68 7.61
C CYS A 58 -0.41 3.69 6.60
N PHE A 59 -1.74 3.74 6.46
CA PHE A 59 -2.41 4.70 5.56
C PHE A 59 -2.40 6.12 6.11
N SER A 60 -2.47 6.29 7.43
CA SER A 60 -2.48 7.61 8.07
C SER A 60 -1.20 8.40 7.76
N ARG A 61 -0.07 7.70 7.66
CA ARG A 61 1.22 8.31 7.29
C ARG A 61 1.19 8.82 5.85
N ILE A 62 0.63 8.04 4.93
CA ILE A 62 0.56 8.41 3.52
C ILE A 62 -0.33 9.65 3.32
N HIS A 63 -1.55 9.64 3.88
CA HIS A 63 -2.50 10.74 3.77
C HIS A 63 -1.97 12.08 4.29
N SER A 64 -0.94 12.08 5.15
CA SER A 64 -0.33 13.31 5.65
C SER A 64 0.53 14.05 4.62
N TYR A 65 0.92 13.43 3.51
CA TYR A 65 1.85 14.04 2.55
C TYR A 65 1.52 13.80 1.07
N ILE A 66 0.51 13.02 0.73
CA ILE A 66 -0.01 12.97 -0.65
C ILE A 66 -1.40 13.59 -0.72
N SER A 67 -1.65 14.35 -1.78
CA SER A 67 -2.92 15.01 -2.04
C SER A 67 -3.45 14.68 -3.44
N ALA A 68 -4.73 14.98 -3.69
CA ALA A 68 -5.29 14.90 -5.04
C ALA A 68 -4.71 15.97 -5.98
N ASP A 69 -4.16 17.05 -5.41
CA ASP A 69 -3.66 18.23 -6.12
C ASP A 69 -2.15 18.17 -6.40
N GLU A 70 -1.53 17.00 -6.23
CA GLU A 70 -0.10 16.82 -6.49
C GLU A 70 0.27 17.07 -7.96
N GLN A 71 1.43 17.69 -8.18
CA GLN A 71 1.84 18.14 -9.52
C GLN A 71 2.28 17.01 -10.45
N THR A 72 2.67 15.85 -9.90
CA THR A 72 3.17 14.74 -10.72
C THR A 72 2.13 13.64 -10.87
N PRO A 73 1.91 13.12 -12.09
CA PRO A 73 0.95 12.03 -12.32
C PRO A 73 1.19 10.80 -11.42
N PHE A 74 2.45 10.54 -11.06
CA PHE A 74 2.81 9.45 -10.16
C PHE A 74 2.22 9.62 -8.75
N LEU A 75 2.29 10.82 -8.19
CA LEU A 75 1.75 11.09 -6.85
C LEU A 75 0.22 11.10 -6.84
N GLN A 76 -0.41 11.62 -7.90
CA GLN A 76 -1.87 11.55 -8.08
C GLN A 76 -2.37 10.11 -8.16
N LEU A 77 -1.69 9.26 -8.95
CA LEU A 77 -1.99 7.83 -9.00
C LEU A 77 -1.74 7.16 -7.65
N GLY A 78 -0.66 7.52 -6.97
CA GLY A 78 -0.35 7.07 -5.62
C GLY A 78 -1.46 7.35 -4.62
N TYR A 79 -2.06 8.55 -4.68
CA TYR A 79 -3.21 8.94 -3.87
C TYR A 79 -4.43 8.05 -4.14
N ALA A 80 -4.81 7.91 -5.41
CA ALA A 80 -5.92 7.06 -5.79
C ALA A 80 -5.72 5.59 -5.37
N LEU A 81 -4.52 5.05 -5.56
CA LEU A 81 -4.17 3.69 -5.15
C LEU A 81 -4.21 3.51 -3.63
N THR A 82 -3.69 4.48 -2.87
CA THR A 82 -3.69 4.43 -1.41
C THR A 82 -5.11 4.36 -0.86
N ILE A 83 -6.01 5.22 -1.37
CA ILE A 83 -7.43 5.21 -0.99
C ILE A 83 -8.06 3.86 -1.32
N LEU A 84 -7.85 3.35 -2.55
CA LEU A 84 -8.43 2.07 -2.98
C LEU A 84 -7.96 0.90 -2.10
N LEU A 85 -6.65 0.82 -1.85
CA LEU A 85 -6.05 -0.21 -1.00
C LEU A 85 -6.56 -0.14 0.43
N GLU A 86 -6.69 1.06 1.00
CA GLU A 86 -7.26 1.24 2.34
C GLU A 86 -8.67 0.67 2.42
N LYS A 87 -9.53 0.98 1.43
CA LYS A 87 -10.91 0.47 1.45
C LYS A 87 -10.95 -1.04 1.28
N LEU A 88 -10.14 -1.61 0.38
CA LEU A 88 -10.06 -3.05 0.14
C LEU A 88 -9.59 -3.80 1.40
N LEU A 89 -8.46 -3.37 1.98
CA LEU A 89 -7.79 -4.08 3.08
C LEU A 89 -8.48 -3.89 4.43
N THR A 90 -9.24 -2.80 4.62
CA THR A 90 -10.02 -2.59 5.85
C THR A 90 -11.46 -3.10 5.75
N GLY A 91 -11.84 -3.75 4.64
CA GLY A 91 -13.20 -4.26 4.43
C GLY A 91 -14.27 -3.18 4.33
N LYS A 92 -13.88 -1.92 4.09
CA LYS A 92 -14.80 -0.77 3.96
C LYS A 92 -15.40 -0.62 2.56
N ILE A 93 -15.09 -1.53 1.65
CA ILE A 93 -15.81 -1.65 0.38
C ILE A 93 -17.12 -2.41 0.66
N LEU A 94 -18.19 -1.64 0.88
CA LEU A 94 -19.52 -2.11 0.58
C LEU A 94 -19.58 -2.32 -0.94
N LEU A 95 -19.25 -3.53 -1.40
CA LEU A 95 -19.71 -4.00 -2.70
C LEU A 95 -21.23 -3.93 -2.60
N ARG A 96 -21.84 -2.89 -3.20
CA ARG A 96 -23.29 -2.82 -3.30
C ARG A 96 -23.72 -4.16 -3.92
N PRO A 97 -24.54 -4.98 -3.25
CA PRO A 97 -25.07 -6.16 -3.90
C PRO A 97 -25.79 -5.67 -5.16
N GLU A 98 -25.42 -6.24 -6.31
CA GLU A 98 -26.19 -6.04 -7.53
C GLU A 98 -27.64 -6.41 -7.19
N LYS A 99 -28.55 -5.46 -7.45
CA LYS A 99 -29.97 -5.72 -7.28
C LYS A 99 -30.33 -6.90 -8.19
N GLN A 100 -30.68 -8.03 -7.58
CA GLN A 100 -31.40 -9.12 -8.24
C GLN A 100 -32.76 -8.63 -8.73
#